data_AF-A0A5S9M1A9-F1
#
_entry.id   AF-A0A5S9M1A9-F1
#
_cell.length_a   1.000
_cell.length_b   1.000
_cell.length_c   1.000
_cell.angle_alpha   90.00
_cell.angle_beta   90.00
_cell.angle_gamma   90.00
#
_symmetry.space_group_name_H-M   'P 1'
#
loop_
_entity.id
_entity.type
_entity.pdbx_description
1 polymer ?
#
loop_
_entity_poly.entity_id
_entity_poly.type
_entity_poly.pdbx_seq_one_letter_code
_entity_poly.pdbx_strand_id
1 'polypeptide(L)'
;MNNVQKENSDSYAMSGNQGFSIHNLLSGLLNIDPSFTTSANKGSSIFQEAKEVDQCPKCGLTFQQFRKTGRFGCAECYRTFDQYLNPVLRKVHSGNTVHNGKVPKRIAGSLHVRRKLELMQQELKQLIEQEEFEKAAEVRDQIRALEHEQSQQREGD
;
A
#
# COMPACT_ATOMS: atom_id res chain seq x y z
N MET A 1 -35.09 24.87 -31.65
CA MET A 1 -35.81 25.49 -30.51
C MET A 1 -35.53 24.64 -29.28
N ASN A 2 -34.40 24.87 -28.61
CA ASN A 2 -34.21 25.84 -27.50
C ASN A 2 -34.85 25.35 -26.19
N ASN A 3 -34.06 24.74 -25.30
CA ASN A 3 -33.63 25.44 -24.08
C ASN A 3 -32.59 24.60 -23.31
N VAL A 4 -31.32 24.96 -23.51
CA VAL A 4 -30.22 24.67 -22.60
C VAL A 4 -30.32 25.69 -21.48
N GLN A 5 -30.54 25.25 -20.24
CA GLN A 5 -30.43 26.12 -19.08
C GLN A 5 -28.95 26.49 -18.90
N LYS A 6 -28.66 27.77 -19.14
CA LYS A 6 -27.43 28.44 -18.76
C LYS A 6 -27.48 28.72 -17.27
N GLU A 7 -26.49 28.24 -16.54
CA GLU A 7 -26.13 28.76 -15.22
C GLU A 7 -24.78 29.45 -15.39
N ASN A 8 -24.82 30.77 -15.57
CA ASN A 8 -23.65 31.63 -15.40
C ASN A 8 -23.40 31.76 -13.90
N SER A 9 -22.27 31.25 -13.42
CA SER A 9 -21.63 31.79 -12.22
C SER A 9 -20.25 32.29 -12.65
N ASP A 10 -20.23 33.57 -13.02
CA ASP A 10 -19.00 34.32 -13.21
C ASP A 10 -18.15 34.31 -11.93
N SER A 11 -16.84 34.42 -12.15
CA SER A 11 -15.89 35.09 -11.25
C SER A 11 -15.46 34.36 -9.97
N TYR A 12 -14.47 33.48 -10.11
CA TYR A 12 -13.37 33.41 -9.15
C TYR A 12 -12.03 33.30 -9.91
N ALA A 13 -11.60 34.43 -10.47
CA ALA A 13 -10.19 34.62 -10.83
C ALA A 13 -9.39 34.84 -9.54
N MET A 14 -9.00 33.75 -8.88
CA MET A 14 -7.96 33.78 -7.84
C MET A 14 -6.62 33.42 -8.48
N SER A 15 -5.82 34.46 -8.66
CA SER A 15 -4.44 34.44 -9.11
C SER A 15 -3.55 33.67 -8.11
N GLY A 16 -2.65 32.81 -8.61
CA GLY A 16 -1.54 32.25 -7.83
C GLY A 16 -1.77 30.87 -7.19
N ASN A 17 -2.20 29.86 -7.95
CA ASN A 17 -2.17 28.47 -7.47
C ASN A 17 -0.73 27.92 -7.46
N GLN A 18 0.07 28.30 -6.46
CA GLN A 18 1.20 27.47 -6.01
C GLN A 18 0.59 26.26 -5.27
N GLY A 19 -0.06 25.39 -6.03
CA GLY A 19 -0.85 24.30 -5.48
C GLY A 19 0.02 23.33 -4.71
N PHE A 20 -0.44 22.92 -3.53
CA PHE A 20 0.13 21.77 -2.83
C PHE A 20 -0.04 20.52 -3.69
N SER A 21 0.99 20.19 -4.47
CA SER A 21 1.04 18.96 -5.23
C SER A 21 1.40 17.80 -4.30
N ILE A 22 0.80 16.63 -4.53
CA ILE A 22 1.14 15.37 -3.85
C ILE A 22 2.65 15.09 -3.96
N HIS A 23 3.28 15.48 -5.07
CA HIS A 23 4.71 15.33 -5.27
C HIS A 23 5.54 16.20 -4.32
N ASN A 24 5.11 17.43 -4.04
CA ASN A 24 5.79 18.33 -3.11
C ASN A 24 5.68 17.81 -1.67
N LEU A 25 4.52 17.22 -1.32
CA LEU A 25 4.34 16.53 -0.05
C LEU A 25 5.31 15.34 0.09
N LEU A 26 5.40 14.51 -0.96
CA LEU A 26 6.25 13.33 -0.93
C LEU A 26 7.74 13.68 -0.84
N SER A 27 8.21 14.67 -1.62
CA SER A 27 9.56 15.21 -1.48
C SER A 27 9.81 15.74 -0.07
N GLY A 28 8.85 16.47 0.51
CA GLY A 28 8.97 17.00 1.87
C GLY A 28 9.14 15.89 2.89
N LEU A 29 8.29 14.87 2.85
CA LEU A 29 8.34 13.73 3.77
C LEU A 29 9.61 12.89 3.66
N LEU A 30 10.16 12.75 2.44
CA LEU A 30 11.42 12.06 2.18
C LEU A 30 12.66 12.87 2.59
N ASN A 31 12.53 14.19 2.70
CA ASN A 31 13.60 15.12 3.08
C ASN A 31 13.47 15.63 4.53
N ILE A 32 12.60 15.05 5.36
CA ILE A 32 12.55 15.37 6.79
C ILE A 32 13.91 15.02 7.40
N ASP A 33 14.67 16.08 7.66
CA ASP A 33 16.01 16.05 8.22
C ASP A 33 15.94 15.54 9.68
N PRO A 34 16.72 14.52 10.07
CA PRO A 34 16.80 14.05 11.45
C PRO A 34 17.32 15.12 12.43
N SER A 35 17.84 16.24 11.94
CA SER A 35 18.37 17.35 12.75
C SER A 35 17.29 18.21 13.43
N PHE A 36 16.01 18.09 13.04
CA PHE A 36 14.89 18.84 13.64
C PHE A 36 14.18 18.14 14.81
N THR A 37 14.62 16.95 15.24
CA THR A 37 14.05 16.26 16.41
C THR A 37 14.86 16.52 17.67
N THR A 38 14.65 17.67 18.31
CA THR A 38 15.12 17.95 19.68
C THR A 38 14.22 17.26 20.70
N SER A 39 14.38 15.94 20.89
CA SER A 39 14.20 15.21 22.16
C SER A 39 14.13 13.70 21.94
N ALA A 40 15.11 13.01 22.53
CA ALA A 40 15.05 11.64 23.03
C ALA A 40 14.16 10.63 22.27
N ASN A 41 14.63 10.18 21.10
CA ASN A 41 14.49 8.77 20.71
C ASN A 41 15.55 8.43 19.66
N LYS A 42 16.54 7.62 20.07
CA LYS A 42 17.46 6.93 19.15
C LYS A 42 16.65 5.96 18.31
N GLY A 43 16.29 6.35 17.09
CA GLY A 43 15.67 5.43 16.15
C GLY A 43 15.06 6.10 14.94
N SER A 44 15.89 6.46 13.96
CA SER A 44 15.51 6.38 12.54
C SER A 44 16.59 7.01 11.64
N SER A 45 17.71 6.33 11.48
CA SER A 45 18.54 6.47 10.29
C SER A 45 17.95 5.65 9.13
N ILE A 46 16.64 5.75 8.87
CA ILE A 46 15.94 4.90 7.87
C ILE A 46 16.56 5.04 6.46
N PHE A 47 17.24 6.15 6.19
CA PHE A 47 17.79 6.48 4.87
C PHE A 47 19.29 6.78 4.86
N GLN A 48 20.04 6.52 5.94
CA GLN A 48 21.50 6.80 5.98
C GLN A 48 22.33 5.76 5.20
N GLU A 49 21.76 4.63 4.82
CA GLU A 49 22.43 3.56 4.06
C GLU A 49 21.88 3.39 2.63
N ALA A 50 21.20 4.40 2.08
CA ALA A 50 20.89 4.41 0.65
C ALA A 50 22.20 4.62 -0.14
N LYS A 51 22.92 3.51 -0.36
CA LYS A 51 24.08 3.43 -1.25
C LYS A 51 23.68 4.06 -2.59
N GLU A 52 24.57 4.87 -3.16
CA GLU A 52 24.29 5.81 -4.25
C GLU A 52 23.78 5.23 -5.60
N VAL A 53 23.32 3.98 -5.66
CA VAL A 53 23.19 3.21 -6.92
C VAL A 53 21.80 2.63 -7.16
N ASP A 54 20.78 2.98 -6.38
CA ASP A 54 19.42 2.57 -6.71
C ASP A 54 18.88 3.45 -7.85
N GLN A 55 19.09 2.95 -9.07
CA GLN A 55 18.60 3.51 -10.32
C GLN A 55 17.53 2.58 -10.89
N CYS A 56 16.42 3.18 -11.34
CA CYS A 56 15.37 2.41 -12.01
C CYS A 56 15.93 1.80 -13.30
N PRO A 57 15.88 0.45 -13.47
CA PRO A 57 16.44 -0.20 -14.65
C PRO A 57 15.68 0.14 -15.94
N LYS A 58 14.44 0.65 -15.82
CA LYS A 58 13.59 0.97 -16.97
C LYS A 58 13.75 2.40 -17.48
N CYS A 59 13.78 3.41 -16.60
CA CYS A 59 13.84 4.82 -17.00
C CYS A 59 15.09 5.57 -16.52
N GLY A 60 15.95 4.90 -15.75
CA GLY A 60 17.20 5.49 -15.26
C GLY A 60 17.05 6.55 -14.18
N LEU A 61 15.84 6.79 -13.65
CA LEU A 61 15.64 7.68 -12.51
C LEU A 61 16.41 7.15 -11.30
N THR A 62 17.23 7.98 -10.66
CA THR A 62 17.93 7.60 -9.42
C THR A 62 17.10 7.94 -8.19
N PHE A 63 17.34 7.25 -7.08
CA PHE A 63 16.65 7.55 -5.83
C PHE A 63 16.88 8.99 -5.35
N GLN A 64 18.07 9.56 -5.57
CA GLN A 64 18.37 10.96 -5.23
C GLN A 64 17.52 11.96 -6.03
N GLN A 65 17.33 11.70 -7.33
CA GLN A 65 16.46 12.52 -8.17
C GLN A 65 14.99 12.38 -7.75
N PHE A 66 14.58 11.16 -7.41
CA PHE A 66 13.24 10.91 -6.86
C PHE A 66 13.02 11.67 -5.54
N ARG A 67 13.96 11.65 -4.60
CA ARG A 67 13.85 12.39 -3.32
C ARG A 67 13.68 13.90 -3.49
N LYS A 68 14.31 14.48 -4.52
CA LYS A 68 14.18 15.93 -4.83
C LYS A 68 12.81 16.25 -5.44
N THR A 69 12.33 15.41 -6.34
CA THR A 69 11.17 15.72 -7.18
C THR A 69 9.85 15.12 -6.67
N GLY A 70 9.90 14.04 -5.89
CA GLY A 70 8.73 13.32 -5.38
C GLY A 70 7.91 12.67 -6.49
N ARG A 71 8.53 12.45 -7.66
CA ARG A 71 7.88 11.96 -8.89
C ARG A 71 8.53 10.69 -9.39
N PHE A 72 7.70 9.68 -9.65
CA PHE A 72 8.12 8.49 -10.35
C PHE A 72 8.30 8.77 -11.85
N GLY A 73 9.32 8.17 -12.46
CA GLY A 73 9.55 8.27 -13.90
C GLY A 73 8.78 7.23 -14.71
N CYS A 74 8.56 6.04 -14.15
CA CYS A 74 7.75 4.98 -14.75
C CYS A 74 7.19 4.05 -13.67
N ALA A 75 6.37 3.07 -14.06
CA ALA A 75 5.78 2.10 -13.13
C ALA A 75 6.82 1.27 -12.35
N GLU A 76 7.98 0.98 -12.96
CA GLU A 76 9.03 0.17 -12.31
C GLU A 76 9.68 0.90 -11.14
N CYS A 77 9.68 2.25 -11.14
CA CYS A 77 10.23 3.04 -10.04
C CYS A 77 9.57 2.74 -8.69
N TYR A 78 8.29 2.35 -8.69
CA TYR A 78 7.58 2.00 -7.46
C TYR A 78 8.22 0.76 -6.80
N ARG A 79 8.56 -0.25 -7.60
CA ARG A 79 9.20 -1.48 -7.13
C ARG A 79 10.67 -1.25 -6.78
N THR A 80 11.39 -0.52 -7.63
CA THR A 80 12.82 -0.24 -7.41
C THR A 80 13.06 0.47 -6.08
N PHE A 81 12.17 1.39 -5.68
CA PHE A 81 12.35 2.19 -4.47
C PHE A 81 11.48 1.74 -3.29
N ASP A 82 10.83 0.57 -3.37
CA ASP A 82 9.86 0.08 -2.40
C ASP A 82 10.38 0.08 -0.96
N GLN A 83 11.64 -0.33 -0.77
CA GLN A 83 12.32 -0.34 0.53
C GLN A 83 12.33 1.04 1.21
N TYR A 84 12.42 2.11 0.41
CA TYR A 84 12.44 3.49 0.91
C TYR A 84 11.04 4.11 0.99
N LEU A 85 10.12 3.66 0.14
CA LEU A 85 8.74 4.15 0.10
C LEU A 85 7.93 3.62 1.28
N ASN A 86 8.09 2.34 1.63
CA ASN A 86 7.28 1.68 2.65
C ASN A 86 7.22 2.43 4.00
N PRO A 87 8.35 2.88 4.60
CA PRO A 87 8.31 3.66 5.83
C PRO A 87 7.57 5.00 5.69
N VAL A 88 7.70 5.65 4.53
CA VAL A 88 7.08 6.96 4.27
C VAL A 88 5.58 6.82 4.02
N LEU A 89 5.18 5.87 3.18
CA LEU A 89 3.78 5.57 2.91
C LEU A 89 3.05 5.12 4.18
N ARG A 90 3.69 4.31 5.03
CA ARG A 90 3.15 3.97 6.35
C ARG A 90 2.88 5.22 7.19
N LYS A 91 3.80 6.20 7.24
CA LYS A 91 3.56 7.46 7.96
C LYS A 91 2.39 8.26 7.37
N VAL A 92 2.30 8.35 6.04
CA VAL A 92 1.19 9.04 5.35
C VAL A 92 -0.16 8.41 5.68
N HIS A 93 -0.22 7.08 5.70
CA HIS A 93 -1.44 6.35 6.00
C HIS A 93 -1.67 6.15 7.51
N SER A 94 -1.03 6.93 8.38
CA SER A 94 -1.15 6.83 9.85
C SER A 94 -0.90 5.41 10.38
N GLY A 95 0.03 4.69 9.76
CA GLY A 95 0.37 3.30 10.06
C GLY A 95 -0.59 2.26 9.48
N ASN A 96 -1.70 2.69 8.88
CA ASN A 96 -2.70 1.77 8.35
C ASN A 96 -2.29 1.25 6.96
N THR A 97 -1.78 0.03 6.92
CA THR A 97 -1.48 -0.69 5.67
C THR A 97 -2.64 -1.55 5.18
N VAL A 98 -3.77 -1.56 5.89
CA VAL A 98 -4.92 -2.42 5.61
C VAL A 98 -6.18 -1.59 5.43
N HIS A 99 -6.89 -1.77 4.31
CA HIS A 99 -8.16 -1.10 4.10
C HIS A 99 -9.28 -1.78 4.91
N ASN A 100 -9.80 -1.08 5.93
CA ASN A 100 -10.96 -1.50 6.73
C ASN A 100 -12.30 -0.92 6.19
N GLY A 101 -12.34 -0.53 4.91
CA GLY A 101 -13.47 0.16 4.29
C GLY A 101 -14.55 -0.78 3.71
N LYS A 102 -15.54 -0.19 3.02
CA LYS A 102 -16.61 -0.95 2.34
C LYS A 102 -16.01 -1.88 1.28
N VAL A 103 -16.37 -3.16 1.36
CA VAL A 103 -16.00 -4.16 0.36
C VAL A 103 -17.12 -4.25 -0.70
N PRO A 104 -16.82 -4.09 -2.00
CA PRO A 104 -17.82 -4.25 -3.05
C PRO A 104 -18.51 -5.61 -2.99
N LYS A 105 -19.85 -5.66 -3.13
CA LYS A 105 -20.64 -6.91 -3.01
C LYS A 105 -20.13 -8.04 -3.91
N ARG A 106 -19.71 -7.72 -5.14
CA ARG A 106 -19.17 -8.68 -6.11
C ARG A 106 -17.88 -9.38 -5.65
N ILE A 107 -17.10 -8.75 -4.76
CA ILE A 107 -15.80 -9.26 -4.27
C ILE A 107 -15.91 -9.73 -2.81
N ALA A 108 -16.97 -9.34 -2.09
CA ALA A 108 -17.15 -9.66 -0.69
C ALA A 108 -17.12 -11.16 -0.38
N GLY A 109 -17.75 -12.00 -1.24
CA GLY A 109 -17.74 -13.45 -1.08
C GLY A 109 -16.34 -14.05 -1.20
N SER A 110 -15.62 -13.75 -2.30
CA SER A 110 -14.27 -14.29 -2.52
C SER A 110 -13.24 -13.75 -1.53
N LEU A 111 -13.39 -12.52 -1.06
CA LEU A 111 -12.56 -11.94 0.01
C LEU A 111 -12.81 -12.60 1.36
N HIS A 112 -14.07 -12.88 1.72
CA HIS A 112 -14.39 -13.55 2.98
C HIS A 112 -13.75 -14.94 3.05
N VAL A 113 -13.88 -15.72 1.98
CA VAL A 113 -13.29 -17.06 1.91
C VAL A 113 -11.76 -17.00 1.95
N ARG A 114 -11.14 -16.05 1.24
CA ARG A 114 -9.68 -15.84 1.31
C ARG A 114 -9.21 -15.51 2.71
N ARG A 115 -9.90 -14.61 3.41
CA ARG A 115 -9.56 -14.24 4.79
C ARG A 115 -9.73 -15.42 5.74
N LYS A 116 -10.76 -16.24 5.54
CA LYS A 116 -10.96 -17.48 6.31
C LYS A 116 -9.80 -18.45 6.10
N LEU A 117 -9.36 -18.66 4.85
CA LEU A 117 -8.19 -19.48 4.54
C LEU A 117 -6.91 -18.95 5.22
N GLU A 118 -6.67 -17.64 5.17
CA GLU A 118 -5.50 -17.02 5.83
C GLU A 118 -5.51 -17.26 7.34
N LEU A 119 -6.66 -17.13 8.00
CA LEU A 119 -6.81 -17.41 9.43
C LEU A 119 -6.57 -18.88 9.76
N MET A 120 -7.16 -19.80 9.00
CA MET A 120 -6.98 -21.25 9.21
C MET A 120 -5.53 -21.67 8.96
N GLN A 121 -4.82 -21.05 8.01
CA GLN A 121 -3.39 -21.30 7.78
C GLN A 121 -2.53 -20.80 8.94
N GLN A 122 -2.90 -19.70 9.60
CA GLN A 122 -2.22 -19.23 10.81
C GLN A 122 -2.49 -20.17 11.98
N GLU A 123 -3.74 -20.58 12.18
CA GLU A 123 -4.15 -21.54 13.20
C GLU A 123 -3.42 -22.89 13.03
N LEU A 124 -3.33 -23.41 11.80
CA LEU A 124 -2.58 -24.62 11.49
C LEU A 124 -1.11 -24.52 11.94
N LYS A 125 -0.45 -23.39 11.68
CA LYS A 125 0.94 -23.17 12.11
C LYS A 125 1.05 -23.16 13.64
N GLN A 126 0.13 -22.49 14.32
CA GLN A 126 0.10 -22.44 15.78
C GLN A 126 -0.11 -23.83 16.40
N LEU A 127 -1.02 -24.64 15.84
CA LEU A 127 -1.27 -26.01 16.32
C LEU A 127 -0.06 -26.91 16.12
N ILE A 128 0.67 -26.76 15.00
CA ILE A 128 1.93 -27.48 14.76
C ILE A 128 3.01 -27.07 15.78
N GLU A 129 3.15 -25.77 16.05
CA GLU A 129 4.10 -25.25 17.05
C GLU A 129 3.77 -25.72 18.48
N GLN A 130 2.49 -25.99 18.76
CA GLN A 130 2.00 -26.51 20.04
C GLN A 130 2.00 -28.04 20.11
N GLU A 131 2.46 -28.74 19.06
CA GLU A 131 2.45 -30.21 18.97
C GLU A 131 1.04 -30.85 19.02
N GLU A 132 0.01 -30.06 18.72
CA GLU A 132 -1.41 -30.48 18.67
C GLU A 132 -1.74 -31.09 17.29
N PHE A 133 -1.09 -32.21 16.96
CA PHE A 133 -1.13 -32.79 15.60
C PHE A 133 -2.51 -33.28 15.15
N GLU A 134 -3.36 -33.74 16.07
CA GLU A 134 -4.72 -34.18 15.76
C GLU A 134 -5.56 -33.00 15.24
N LYS A 135 -5.60 -31.91 16.00
CA LYS A 135 -6.28 -30.66 15.60
C LYS A 135 -5.66 -30.05 14.34
N ALA A 136 -4.34 -30.10 14.21
CA ALA A 136 -3.66 -29.63 13.00
C ALA A 136 -4.11 -30.43 11.75
N ALA A 137 -4.31 -31.74 11.88
CA ALA A 137 -4.82 -32.56 10.78
C ALA A 137 -6.26 -32.17 10.40
N GLU A 138 -7.13 -31.93 11.39
CA GLU A 138 -8.50 -31.45 11.17
C GLU A 138 -8.50 -30.11 10.42
N VAL A 139 -7.75 -29.12 10.89
CA VAL A 139 -7.67 -27.79 10.26
C VAL A 139 -7.10 -27.89 8.85
N ARG A 140 -6.07 -28.72 8.63
CA ARG A 140 -5.51 -28.96 7.28
C ARG A 140 -6.56 -29.52 6.33
N ASP A 141 -7.36 -30.47 6.77
CA ASP A 141 -8.37 -31.10 5.91
C ASP A 141 -9.53 -30.14 5.62
N GLN A 142 -9.90 -29.28 6.59
CA GLN A 142 -10.85 -28.19 6.36
C GLN A 142 -10.32 -27.14 5.35
N ILE A 143 -9.03 -26.80 5.40
CA ILE A 143 -8.39 -25.91 4.40
C ILE A 143 -8.55 -26.50 3.00
N ARG A 144 -8.20 -27.79 2.83
CA ARG A 144 -8.31 -28.48 1.53
C ARG A 144 -9.73 -28.50 0.98
N ALA A 145 -10.71 -28.78 1.85
CA ALA A 145 -12.12 -28.79 1.46
C ALA A 145 -12.57 -27.40 0.96
N LEU A 146 -12.20 -26.35 1.68
CA LEU A 146 -12.57 -24.97 1.33
C LEU A 146 -11.87 -24.50 0.05
N GLU A 147 -10.61 -24.88 -0.17
CA GLU A 147 -9.88 -24.61 -1.42
C GLU A 147 -10.52 -25.31 -2.63
N HIS A 148 -10.97 -26.56 -2.45
CA HIS A 148 -11.63 -27.33 -3.49
C HIS A 148 -13.00 -26.75 -3.86
N GLU A 149 -13.80 -26.34 -2.87
CA GLU A 149 -15.06 -25.64 -3.13
C GLU A 149 -14.82 -24.34 -3.92
N GLN A 150 -13.73 -23.62 -3.62
CA GLN A 150 -13.36 -22.40 -4.32
C GLN A 150 -12.88 -22.61 -5.76
N SER A 151 -12.30 -23.77 -6.09
CA SER A 151 -11.91 -24.09 -7.47
C SER A 151 -13.13 -24.45 -8.30
N GLN A 152 -14.06 -25.23 -7.74
CA GLN A 152 -15.30 -25.61 -8.43
C GLN A 152 -16.21 -24.41 -8.74
N GLN A 153 -16.31 -23.44 -7.82
CA GLN A 153 -17.06 -22.21 -8.03
C GLN A 153 -16.48 -21.31 -9.13
N ARG A 154 -15.21 -21.49 -9.51
CA ARG A 154 -14.56 -20.69 -10.58
C ARG A 154 -14.68 -21.32 -11.97
N GLU A 155 -15.04 -22.59 -12.06
CA GLU A 155 -15.19 -23.33 -13.33
C GLU A 155 -16.64 -23.34 -13.84
N GLY A 156 -17.60 -22.91 -13.02
CA GLY A 156 -19.03 -22.85 -13.35
C GLY A 156 -19.58 -21.47 -13.77
N ASP A 157 -18.72 -20.45 -13.86
CA ASP A 157 -19.01 -19.08 -14.34
C ASP A 157 -18.38 -18.85 -15.72
#